data_AF-M2BLP5-F1
#
_entry.id   AF-M2BLP5-F1
#
_cell.length_a   1.000
_cell.length_b   1.000
_cell.length_c   1.000
_cell.angle_alpha   90.00
_cell.angle_beta   90.00
_cell.angle_gamma   90.00
#
_symmetry.space_group_name_H-M   'P 1'
#
loop_
_entity.id
_entity.type
_entity.pdbx_description
1 polymer ?
#
loop_
_entity_poly.entity_id
_entity_poly.type
_entity_poly.pdbx_seq_one_letter_code
_entity_poly.pdbx_strand_id
1 'polypeptide(L)'
;MKKTLSRQEIDQRVAVLKRFKALLQEQRKKFSDYLVVLETQERSIHEENIDALVHHTELEQSIIGDIFTIQKVIDPIEEMYRLGMPDKDDTEVVRLKSDLNKLQSQVMDQNQKNRELLQSRMADLRQEMISINPNYSYTAKAFSKQEAVSSLVDISI
;
A
#
# COMPACT_ATOMS: atom_id res chain seq x y z
N MET A 1 -47.09 20.81 -6.42
CA MET A 1 -47.51 21.06 -5.02
C MET A 1 -46.28 20.98 -4.13
N LYS A 2 -45.91 22.05 -3.41
CA LYS A 2 -44.81 21.98 -2.42
C LYS A 2 -45.31 21.12 -1.25
N LYS A 3 -44.81 19.88 -1.13
CA LYS A 3 -45.07 19.01 0.02
C LYS A 3 -44.47 19.70 1.25
N THR A 4 -45.31 20.23 2.14
CA THR A 4 -44.85 20.83 3.40
C THR A 4 -44.40 19.69 4.31
N LEU A 5 -43.08 19.48 4.40
CA LEU A 5 -42.47 18.43 5.23
C LEU A 5 -42.77 18.68 6.70
N SER A 6 -43.06 17.62 7.45
CA SER A 6 -43.19 17.68 8.89
C SER A 6 -41.83 18.01 9.53
N ARG A 7 -41.84 18.69 10.68
CA ARG A 7 -40.61 19.03 11.43
C ARG A 7 -39.76 17.80 11.74
N GLN A 8 -40.41 16.67 12.04
CA GLN A 8 -39.73 15.39 12.29
C GLN A 8 -39.01 14.86 11.04
N GLU A 9 -39.62 14.98 9.85
CA GLU A 9 -39.01 14.55 8.59
C GLU A 9 -37.81 15.43 8.22
N ILE A 10 -37.89 16.73 8.51
CA ILE A 10 -36.79 17.67 8.32
C ILE A 10 -35.62 17.31 9.25
N ASP A 11 -35.89 17.07 10.53
CA ASP A 11 -34.85 16.73 11.52
C ASP A 11 -34.15 15.40 11.15
N GLN A 12 -34.89 14.40 10.70
CA GLN A 12 -34.33 13.13 10.22
C GLN A 12 -33.42 13.33 8.99
N ARG A 13 -33.86 14.12 8.00
CA ARG A 13 -33.06 14.42 6.81
C ARG A 13 -31.76 15.15 7.16
N VAL A 14 -31.84 16.12 8.08
CA VAL A 14 -30.66 16.85 8.56
C VAL A 14 -29.69 15.92 9.30
N ALA A 15 -30.19 14.99 10.11
CA ALA A 15 -29.36 14.02 10.81
C ALA A 15 -28.63 13.07 9.86
N VAL A 16 -29.32 12.54 8.84
CA VAL A 16 -28.73 11.69 7.79
C VAL A 16 -27.64 12.46 7.04
N LEU A 17 -27.91 13.70 6.62
CA LEU A 17 -26.95 14.54 5.92
C LEU A 17 -25.69 14.83 6.77
N LYS A 18 -25.86 15.17 8.05
CA LYS A 18 -24.73 15.39 8.96
C LYS A 18 -23.86 14.15 9.10
N ARG A 19 -24.49 12.98 9.29
CA ARG A 19 -23.78 11.71 9.39
C ARG A 19 -23.05 11.37 8.09
N PHE A 20 -23.69 11.61 6.95
CA PHE A 20 -23.09 11.38 5.64
C PHE A 20 -21.84 12.25 5.43
N LYS A 21 -21.94 13.56 5.72
CA LYS A 21 -20.79 14.48 5.66
C LYS A 21 -19.64 14.05 6.56
N ALA A 22 -19.94 13.62 7.79
CA ALA A 22 -18.94 13.14 8.73
C ALA A 22 -18.19 11.91 8.18
N LEU A 23 -18.90 10.95 7.60
CA LEU A 23 -18.29 9.75 7.00
C LEU A 23 -17.43 10.08 5.78
N LEU A 24 -17.87 10.99 4.91
CA LEU A 24 -17.07 11.45 3.77
C LEU A 24 -15.78 12.15 4.24
N GLN A 25 -15.85 12.94 5.30
CA GLN A 25 -14.68 13.59 5.89
C GLN A 25 -13.72 12.58 6.52
N GLU A 26 -14.24 11.56 7.19
CA GLU A 26 -13.45 10.48 7.78
C GLU A 26 -12.75 9.65 6.68
N GLN A 27 -13.48 9.28 5.64
CA GLN A 27 -12.92 8.62 4.47
C GLN A 27 -11.79 9.45 3.83
N ARG A 28 -12.00 10.77 3.70
CA ARG A 28 -10.99 11.68 3.14
C ARG A 28 -9.73 11.69 3.99
N LYS A 29 -9.89 11.71 5.31
CA LYS A 29 -8.75 11.62 6.24
C LYS A 29 -7.99 10.30 6.04
N LYS A 30 -8.69 9.17 5.93
CA LYS A 30 -8.05 7.86 5.71
C LYS A 30 -7.28 7.78 4.39
N PHE A 31 -7.80 8.34 3.30
CA PHE A 31 -7.05 8.45 2.05
C PHE A 31 -5.82 9.35 2.17
N SER A 32 -5.92 10.46 2.91
CA SER A 32 -4.76 11.32 3.19
C SER A 32 -3.70 10.60 4.02
N ASP A 33 -4.12 9.86 5.06
CA ASP A 33 -3.21 9.06 5.89
C ASP A 33 -2.53 7.98 5.04
N TYR A 34 -3.28 7.33 4.14
CA TYR A 34 -2.72 6.34 3.22
C TYR A 34 -1.66 6.94 2.29
N LEU A 35 -1.92 8.13 1.73
CA LEU A 35 -0.96 8.81 0.86
C LEU A 35 0.37 9.08 1.58
N VAL A 36 0.33 9.52 2.83
CA VAL A 36 1.54 9.74 3.66
C VAL A 36 2.32 8.44 3.88
N VAL A 37 1.62 7.32 4.09
CA VAL A 37 2.26 6.00 4.22
C VAL A 37 2.96 5.61 2.91
N LEU A 38 2.30 5.80 1.77
CA LEU A 38 2.90 5.51 0.45
C LEU A 38 4.11 6.40 0.15
N GLU A 39 4.08 7.69 0.50
CA GLU A 39 5.25 8.58 0.36
C GLU A 39 6.42 8.18 1.28
N THR A 40 6.11 7.62 2.45
CA THR A 40 7.13 7.12 3.39
C THR A 40 7.69 5.77 2.94
N GLN A 41 6.85 4.92 2.35
CA GLN A 41 7.26 3.69 1.69
C GLN A 41 8.21 3.98 0.53
N GLU A 42 7.92 4.98 -0.31
CA GLU A 42 8.82 5.40 -1.41
C GLU A 42 10.24 5.68 -0.89
N ARG A 43 10.34 6.44 0.20
CA ARG A 43 11.62 6.74 0.86
C ARG A 43 12.30 5.49 1.41
N SER A 44 11.54 4.63 2.08
CA SER A 44 12.06 3.37 2.66
C SER A 44 12.60 2.41 1.59
N ILE A 45 11.99 2.39 0.39
CA ILE A 45 12.48 1.62 -0.76
C ILE A 45 13.82 2.19 -1.24
N HIS A 46 13.98 3.52 -1.23
CA HIS A 46 15.24 4.15 -1.63
C HIS A 46 16.37 3.93 -0.63
N GLU A 47 16.04 3.86 0.66
CA GLU A 47 16.96 3.59 1.77
C GLU A 47 17.24 2.10 1.98
N GLU A 48 16.63 1.22 1.17
CA GLU A 48 16.74 -0.26 1.27
C GLU A 48 16.38 -0.80 2.67
N ASN A 49 15.49 -0.11 3.37
CA ASN A 49 15.05 -0.46 4.72
C ASN A 49 13.91 -1.49 4.66
N ILE A 50 14.28 -2.78 4.66
CA ILE A 50 13.34 -3.91 4.55
C ILE A 50 12.38 -3.97 5.76
N ASP A 51 12.87 -3.72 6.97
CA ASP A 51 12.05 -3.78 8.18
C ASP A 51 10.94 -2.70 8.15
N ALA A 52 11.28 -1.48 7.71
CA ALA A 52 10.31 -0.41 7.51
C ALA A 52 9.27 -0.77 6.42
N LEU A 53 9.70 -1.43 5.34
CA LEU A 53 8.80 -1.83 4.24
C LEU A 53 7.74 -2.85 4.69
N VAL A 54 8.11 -3.79 5.56
CA VAL A 54 7.15 -4.76 6.15
C VAL A 54 6.13 -4.04 7.01
N HIS A 55 6.57 -3.16 7.91
CA HIS A 55 5.67 -2.36 8.75
C HIS A 55 4.73 -1.46 7.93
N HIS A 56 5.23 -0.85 6.85
CA HIS A 56 4.39 -0.09 5.94
C HIS A 56 3.31 -0.96 5.30
N THR A 57 3.66 -2.17 4.87
CA THR A 57 2.67 -3.10 4.27
C THR A 57 1.53 -3.45 5.23
N GLU A 58 1.83 -3.68 6.51
CA GLU A 58 0.81 -3.95 7.54
C GLU A 58 -0.10 -2.73 7.76
N LEU A 59 0.48 -1.55 7.81
CA LEU A 59 -0.25 -0.30 7.98
C LEU A 59 -1.17 0.00 6.79
N GLU A 60 -0.70 -0.24 5.56
CA GLU A 60 -1.50 -0.12 4.34
C GLU A 60 -2.72 -1.03 4.38
N GLN A 61 -2.56 -2.31 4.78
CA GLN A 61 -3.67 -3.25 4.91
C GLN A 61 -4.71 -2.77 5.92
N SER A 62 -4.26 -2.24 7.07
CA SER A 62 -5.16 -1.67 8.07
C SER A 62 -5.95 -0.48 7.52
N ILE A 63 -5.29 0.45 6.83
CA ILE A 63 -5.93 1.65 6.29
C ILE A 63 -6.92 1.29 5.18
N ILE A 64 -6.57 0.35 4.29
CA ILE A 64 -7.47 -0.14 3.24
C ILE A 64 -8.71 -0.80 3.86
N GLY A 65 -8.54 -1.59 4.92
CA GLY A 65 -9.64 -2.21 5.67
C GLY A 65 -10.60 -1.18 6.26
N ASP A 66 -10.06 -0.10 6.84
CA ASP A 66 -10.84 1.02 7.37
C ASP A 66 -11.61 1.75 6.26
N ILE A 67 -10.95 2.09 5.15
CA ILE A 67 -11.56 2.75 3.99
C ILE A 67 -12.74 1.92 3.48
N PHE A 68 -12.55 0.60 3.36
CA PHE A 68 -13.60 -0.31 2.90
C PHE A 68 -14.78 -0.40 3.87
N THR A 69 -14.50 -0.43 5.17
CA THR A 69 -15.53 -0.45 6.21
C THR A 69 -16.35 0.85 6.20
N ILE A 70 -15.69 1.99 6.03
CA ILE A 70 -16.36 3.29 5.88
C ILE A 70 -17.21 3.32 4.60
N GLN A 71 -16.69 2.85 3.47
CA GLN A 71 -17.42 2.81 2.20
C GLN A 71 -18.73 2.00 2.32
N LYS A 72 -18.69 0.84 2.99
CA LYS A 72 -19.87 0.01 3.24
C LYS A 72 -20.98 0.74 4.01
N VAL A 73 -20.64 1.73 4.82
CA VAL A 73 -21.60 2.54 5.57
C VAL A 73 -22.04 3.78 4.77
N ILE A 74 -21.15 4.33 3.94
CA ILE A 74 -21.44 5.44 3.03
C ILE A 74 -22.50 5.03 2.01
N ASP A 75 -22.36 3.87 1.37
CA ASP A 75 -23.28 3.40 0.31
C ASP A 75 -24.77 3.45 0.70
N PRO A 76 -25.22 2.81 1.81
CA PRO A 76 -26.62 2.85 2.21
C PRO A 76 -27.08 4.25 2.67
N ILE A 77 -26.20 5.04 3.29
CA ILE A 77 -26.54 6.40 3.73
C ILE A 77 -26.68 7.34 2.54
N GLU A 78 -25.87 7.16 1.50
CA GLU A 78 -25.97 7.89 0.25
C GLU A 78 -27.30 7.60 -0.46
N GLU A 79 -27.74 6.34 -0.46
CA GLU A 79 -29.05 5.96 -1.00
C GLU A 79 -30.19 6.63 -0.22
N MET A 80 -30.15 6.61 1.12
CA MET A 80 -31.11 7.33 1.95
C MET A 80 -31.09 8.84 1.69
N TYR A 81 -29.91 9.43 1.48
CA TYR A 81 -29.75 10.84 1.13
C TYR A 81 -30.40 11.16 -0.23
N ARG A 82 -30.13 10.37 -1.27
CA ARG A 82 -30.73 10.54 -2.62
C ARG A 82 -32.25 10.44 -2.59
N LEU A 83 -32.79 9.45 -1.88
CA LEU A 83 -34.24 9.26 -1.74
C LEU A 83 -34.89 10.39 -0.92
N GLY A 84 -34.17 10.94 0.06
CA GLY A 84 -34.65 12.00 0.94
C GLY A 84 -34.57 13.42 0.34
N MET A 85 -33.67 13.68 -0.61
CA MET A 85 -33.47 14.99 -1.24
C MET A 85 -33.23 14.90 -2.76
N PRO A 86 -34.25 14.54 -3.56
CA PRO A 86 -34.09 14.33 -5.00
C PRO A 86 -33.78 15.60 -5.82
N ASP A 87 -34.14 16.80 -5.32
CA ASP A 87 -34.04 18.06 -6.09
C ASP A 87 -32.92 19.00 -5.62
N LYS A 88 -32.10 18.60 -4.64
CA LYS A 88 -31.01 19.44 -4.09
C LYS A 88 -29.79 18.62 -3.72
N ASP A 89 -28.83 18.59 -4.63
CA ASP A 89 -27.47 18.20 -4.29
C ASP A 89 -26.83 19.27 -3.42
N ASP A 90 -26.39 18.87 -2.23
CA ASP A 90 -25.63 19.73 -1.34
C ASP A 90 -24.24 19.96 -1.95
N THR A 91 -23.94 21.21 -2.28
CA THR A 91 -22.66 21.61 -2.90
C THR A 91 -21.45 21.12 -2.10
N GLU A 92 -21.57 21.04 -0.77
CA GLU A 92 -20.49 20.54 0.09
C GLU A 92 -20.26 19.03 -0.09
N VAL A 93 -21.33 18.25 -0.24
CA VAL A 93 -21.26 16.80 -0.50
C VAL A 93 -20.62 16.55 -1.87
N VAL A 94 -21.03 17.30 -2.89
CA VAL A 94 -20.43 17.21 -4.24
C VAL A 94 -18.94 17.55 -4.20
N ARG A 95 -18.55 18.61 -3.47
CA ARG A 95 -17.14 18.98 -3.30
C ARG A 95 -16.35 17.88 -2.59
N LEU A 96 -16.87 17.34 -1.49
CA LEU A 96 -16.22 16.27 -0.74
C LEU A 96 -16.01 15.02 -1.58
N LYS A 97 -17.01 14.62 -2.39
CA LYS A 97 -16.88 13.50 -3.32
C LYS A 97 -15.84 13.77 -4.41
N SER A 98 -15.81 14.99 -4.95
CA SER A 98 -14.79 15.37 -5.94
C SER A 98 -13.38 15.32 -5.35
N ASP A 99 -13.19 15.83 -4.13
CA ASP A 99 -11.91 15.78 -3.42
C ASP A 99 -11.48 14.33 -3.12
N LEU A 100 -12.43 13.48 -2.72
CA LEU A 100 -12.20 12.05 -2.50
C LEU A 100 -11.76 11.34 -3.76
N ASN A 101 -12.41 11.59 -4.90
CA ASN A 101 -12.01 11.01 -6.19
C ASN A 101 -10.58 11.42 -6.57
N LYS A 102 -10.21 12.68 -6.35
CA LYS A 102 -8.83 13.15 -6.60
C LYS A 102 -7.81 12.45 -5.70
N LEU A 103 -8.10 12.34 -4.40
CA LEU A 103 -7.23 11.64 -3.45
C LEU A 103 -7.10 10.15 -3.79
N GLN A 104 -8.19 9.51 -4.21
CA GLN A 104 -8.16 8.13 -4.67
C GLN A 104 -7.24 7.97 -5.89
N SER A 105 -7.34 8.86 -6.89
CA SER A 105 -6.41 8.86 -8.02
C SER A 105 -4.96 9.03 -7.58
N GLN A 106 -4.68 9.99 -6.70
CA GLN A 106 -3.32 10.22 -6.19
C GLN A 106 -2.74 9.00 -5.46
N VAL A 107 -3.55 8.33 -4.63
CA VAL A 107 -3.17 7.09 -3.95
C VAL A 107 -2.84 5.99 -4.97
N MET A 108 -3.65 5.83 -6.01
CA MET A 108 -3.40 4.83 -7.06
C MET A 108 -2.12 5.12 -7.85
N ASP A 109 -1.90 6.39 -8.21
CA ASP A 109 -0.71 6.85 -8.94
C ASP A 109 0.56 6.63 -8.10
N GLN A 110 0.54 7.04 -6.83
CA GLN A 110 1.67 6.88 -5.92
C GLN A 110 1.96 5.40 -5.63
N ASN A 111 0.93 4.58 -5.44
CA ASN A 111 1.07 3.15 -5.23
C ASN A 111 1.62 2.44 -6.49
N GLN A 112 1.23 2.91 -7.68
CA GLN A 112 1.80 2.43 -8.94
C GLN A 112 3.27 2.80 -9.07
N LYS A 113 3.65 4.04 -8.75
CA LYS A 113 5.03 4.49 -8.69
C LYS A 113 5.87 3.64 -7.73
N ASN A 114 5.37 3.36 -6.52
CA ASN A 114 6.06 2.54 -5.54
C ASN A 114 6.26 1.09 -6.04
N ARG A 115 5.27 0.51 -6.74
CA ARG A 115 5.40 -0.81 -7.39
C ARG A 115 6.52 -0.83 -8.43
N GLU A 116 6.57 0.18 -9.29
CA GLU A 116 7.60 0.29 -10.33
C GLU A 116 9.00 0.44 -9.72
N LEU A 117 9.13 1.25 -8.66
CA LEU A 117 10.37 1.43 -7.93
C LEU A 117 10.85 0.11 -7.32
N LEU A 118 9.97 -0.64 -6.64
CA LEU A 118 10.27 -1.96 -6.10
C LEU A 118 10.71 -2.95 -7.19
N GLN A 119 10.03 -2.96 -8.34
CA GLN A 119 10.38 -3.83 -9.45
C GLN A 119 11.77 -3.53 -10.00
N SER A 120 12.11 -2.24 -10.17
CA SER A 120 13.44 -1.81 -10.61
C SER A 120 14.51 -2.28 -9.62
N ARG A 121 14.34 -2.00 -8.33
CA ARG A 121 15.30 -2.41 -7.29
C ARG A 121 15.48 -3.93 -7.23
N MET A 122 14.40 -4.69 -7.36
CA MET A 122 14.47 -6.16 -7.40
C MET A 122 15.17 -6.68 -8.67
N ALA A 123 15.14 -5.95 -9.78
CA ALA A 123 15.90 -6.30 -10.98
C ALA A 123 17.40 -6.02 -10.80
N ASP A 124 17.75 -4.88 -10.19
CA ASP A 124 19.13 -4.52 -9.87
C ASP A 124 19.76 -5.53 -8.91
N LEU A 125 19.08 -5.86 -7.81
CA LEU A 125 19.53 -6.88 -6.85
C LEU A 125 19.72 -8.26 -7.50
N ARG A 126 18.88 -8.63 -8.48
CA ARG A 126 19.06 -9.87 -9.24
C ARG A 126 20.31 -9.83 -10.10
N GLN A 127 20.61 -8.70 -10.74
CA GLN A 127 21.85 -8.54 -11.50
C GLN A 127 23.08 -8.58 -10.60
N GLU A 128 23.02 -7.93 -9.44
CA GLU A 128 24.06 -8.01 -8.42
C GLU A 128 24.29 -9.47 -7.98
N MET A 129 23.24 -10.22 -7.66
CA MET A 129 23.36 -11.64 -7.32
C MET A 129 24.00 -12.47 -8.44
N ILE A 130 23.64 -12.24 -9.71
CA ILE A 130 24.24 -12.93 -10.85
C ILE A 130 25.73 -12.58 -10.98
N SER A 131 26.10 -11.32 -10.80
CA SER A 131 27.50 -10.86 -10.87
C SER A 131 28.35 -11.33 -9.69
N ILE A 132 27.72 -11.52 -8.51
CA ILE A 132 28.37 -12.06 -7.31
C ILE A 132 28.58 -13.57 -7.43
N ASN A 133 27.83 -14.28 -8.29
CA ASN A 133 27.97 -15.72 -8.46
C ASN A 133 29.43 -16.07 -8.73
N PRO A 134 30.17 -16.60 -7.73
CA PRO A 134 31.57 -16.89 -7.93
C PRO A 134 31.57 -18.05 -8.91
N ASN A 135 32.32 -17.93 -9.98
CA ASN A 135 32.87 -19.11 -10.62
C ASN A 135 33.75 -19.79 -9.56
N TYR A 136 33.13 -20.53 -8.64
CA TYR A 136 33.75 -21.59 -7.87
C TYR A 136 34.05 -22.70 -8.89
N SER A 137 35.01 -22.40 -9.77
CA SER A 137 35.92 -23.42 -10.24
C SER A 137 36.66 -23.85 -8.99
N TYR A 138 36.06 -24.82 -8.28
CA TYR A 138 36.81 -25.66 -7.38
C TYR A 138 37.86 -26.31 -8.27
N THR A 139 39.01 -25.64 -8.39
CA THR A 139 40.12 -26.14 -9.17
C THR A 139 40.62 -27.35 -8.40
N ALA A 140 40.12 -28.53 -8.77
CA ALA A 140 40.62 -29.82 -8.32
C ALA A 140 42.16 -29.95 -8.54
N LYS A 141 42.76 -29.01 -9.29
CA LYS A 141 44.20 -28.82 -9.49
C LYS A 141 44.96 -28.37 -8.23
N ALA A 142 44.30 -27.86 -7.19
CA ALA A 142 44.97 -27.52 -5.92
C ALA A 142 45.32 -28.78 -5.09
N PHE A 143 44.60 -29.89 -5.31
CA PHE A 143 44.84 -31.17 -4.63
C PHE A 143 45.57 -32.20 -5.48
N SER A 144 45.88 -31.92 -6.75
CA SER A 144 46.78 -32.74 -7.57
C SER A 144 48.25 -32.44 -7.22
N LYS A 145 48.61 -32.59 -5.94
CA LYS A 145 50.01 -32.72 -5.54
C LYS A 145 50.37 -34.18 -5.79
N GLN A 146 51.33 -34.42 -6.69
CA GLN A 146 51.89 -35.75 -6.97
C GLN A 146 52.06 -36.54 -5.68
N GLU A 147 51.49 -37.75 -5.64
CA GLU A 147 51.85 -38.76 -4.66
C GLU A 147 53.36 -39.00 -4.79
N ALA A 148 54.14 -38.40 -3.90
CA ALA A 148 55.50 -38.84 -3.66
C ALA A 148 55.37 -40.23 -3.03
N VAL A 149 55.58 -41.24 -3.85
CA VAL A 149 55.66 -42.65 -3.46
C VAL A 149 56.64 -42.75 -2.29
N SER A 150 56.14 -43.09 -1.10
CA SER A 150 56.94 -43.28 0.10
C SER A 150 57.84 -44.50 -0.10
N SER A 151 59.14 -44.29 -0.38
CA SER A 151 60.11 -45.38 -0.38
C SER A 151 60.36 -45.84 1.06
N LEU A 152 60.01 -47.10 1.36
CA LEU A 152 60.30 -47.77 2.62
C LEU A 152 61.82 -47.74 2.86
N VAL A 153 62.25 -47.10 3.95
CA VAL A 153 63.65 -47.17 4.39
C VAL A 153 63.71 -48.28 5.44
N ASP A 154 64.36 -49.38 5.08
CA ASP A 154 64.65 -50.48 6.00
C ASP A 154 65.90 -50.12 6.82
N ILE A 155 65.76 -50.13 8.15
CA ILE A 155 66.85 -49.93 9.10
C ILE A 155 67.01 -51.24 9.86
N SER A 156 67.95 -52.07 9.40
CA SER A 156 68.42 -53.24 10.13
C SER A 156 69.51 -52.82 11.11
N ILE A 157 69.37 -53.22 12.38
CA ILE A 157 70.34 -53.05 13.48
C ILE A 157 71.25 -54.28 13.53
#